data_AF-A0A5K1FX29-F1
#
_entry.id   AF-A0A5K1FX29-F1
#
_cell.length_a   1.000
_cell.length_b   1.000
_cell.length_c   1.000
_cell.angle_alpha   90.00
_cell.angle_beta   90.00
_cell.angle_gamma   90.00
#
_symmetry.space_group_name_H-M   'P 1'
#
loop_
_entity.id
_entity.type
_entity.pdbx_description
1 polymer ?
#
loop_
_entity_poly.entity_id
_entity_poly.type
_entity_poly.pdbx_seq_one_letter_code
_entity_poly.pdbx_strand_id
1 'polypeptide(L)' 'VRYLLADISGEAKPGRLLAIMGPSGAGKTTLLNVLAGQLAGSPRLRLSGILHLNGRPRSISAY' A
#
# COMPACT_ATOMS: atom_id res chain seq x y z
N VAL A 1 4.84 -19.12 1.58
CA VAL A 1 4.28 -17.78 1.27
C VAL A 1 5.42 -16.77 1.31
N ARG A 2 5.64 -16.00 0.24
CA ARG A 2 6.71 -14.97 0.22
C ARG A 2 6.07 -13.61 0.42
N TYR A 3 6.49 -12.89 1.44
CA TYR A 3 6.00 -11.54 1.72
C TYR A 3 6.86 -10.53 0.97
N LEU A 4 6.22 -9.68 0.15
CA LEU A 4 6.88 -8.53 -0.50
C LEU A 4 6.93 -7.32 0.45
N LEU A 5 5.87 -7.17 1.25
CA LEU A 5 5.71 -6.16 2.28
C LEU A 5 5.10 -6.89 3.49
N ALA A 6 5.57 -6.58 4.70
CA ALA A 6 5.11 -7.19 5.92
C ALA A 6 4.93 -6.11 6.99
N ASP A 7 3.76 -6.10 7.62
CA ASP A 7 3.40 -5.25 8.77
C ASP A 7 3.82 -3.78 8.62
N ILE A 8 3.42 -3.18 7.49
CA ILE A 8 3.69 -1.78 7.20
C ILE A 8 2.56 -0.89 7.73
N SER A 9 2.91 0.25 8.30
CA SER A 9 1.98 1.30 8.70
C SER A 9 2.50 2.66 8.27
N GLY A 10 1.59 3.60 8.06
CA GLY A 10 1.93 4.95 7.64
C GLY A 10 0.70 5.83 7.51
N GLU A 11 0.94 7.15 7.51
CA GLU A 11 -0.11 8.15 7.40
C GLU A 11 0.33 9.23 6.40
N ALA A 12 -0.56 9.57 5.47
CA ALA A 12 -0.41 10.74 4.60
C ALA A 12 -1.37 11.84 5.06
N LYS A 13 -0.84 13.03 5.35
CA LYS A 13 -1.62 14.19 5.80
C LYS A 13 -1.81 15.21 4.67
N PRO A 14 -2.98 15.86 4.58
CA PRO A 14 -3.18 16.98 3.66
C PRO A 14 -2.12 18.06 3.81
N GLY A 15 -1.67 18.64 2.70
CA GLY A 15 -0.68 19.71 2.68
C GLY A 15 0.76 19.27 2.98
N ARG A 16 1.04 17.96 3.02
CA ARG A 16 2.40 17.43 3.21
C ARG A 16 2.85 16.61 2.02
N LEU A 17 4.13 16.76 1.67
CA LEU A 17 4.81 15.86 0.74
C LEU A 17 5.31 14.63 1.52
N LEU A 18 4.84 13.44 1.14
CA LEU A 18 5.30 12.17 1.69
C LEU A 18 6.26 11.50 0.70
N ALA A 19 7.45 11.13 1.15
CA ALA A 19 8.42 10.38 0.37
C ALA A 19 8.62 8.97 0.93
N ILE A 20 8.63 7.96 0.06
CA ILE A 20 8.96 6.58 0.40
C ILE A 20 10.41 6.32 -0.04
N MET A 21 11.29 6.04 0.92
CA MET A 21 12.72 5.83 0.69
C MET A 21 13.15 4.43 1.08
N GLY A 22 14.26 3.96 0.52
CA GLY A 22 14.81 2.62 0.79
C GLY A 22 15.58 2.03 -0.39
N PRO A 23 16.30 0.90 -0.18
CA PRO A 23 17.15 0.30 -1.20
C PRO A 23 16.37 -0.22 -2.42
N SER A 24 17.06 -0.46 -3.53
CA SER A 24 16.44 -1.08 -4.71
C SER A 24 15.87 -2.46 -4.35
N GLY A 25 14.68 -2.79 -4.86
CA GLY A 25 13.99 -4.04 -4.54
C GLY A 25 13.22 -4.07 -3.21
N ALA A 26 13.26 -3.00 -2.39
CA ALA A 26 12.52 -2.93 -1.12
C ALA A 26 10.97 -2.88 -1.23
N GLY A 27 10.41 -2.91 -2.44
CA GLY A 27 8.95 -2.90 -2.64
C GLY A 27 8.29 -1.53 -2.64
N LYS A 28 9.05 -0.42 -2.70
CA LYS A 28 8.52 0.97 -2.72
C LYS A 28 7.50 1.20 -3.85
N THR A 29 7.89 0.88 -5.08
CA THR A 29 7.01 1.01 -6.27
C THR A 29 5.82 0.06 -6.16
N THR A 30 6.02 -1.14 -5.62
CA THR A 30 4.93 -2.10 -5.38
C THR A 30 3.91 -1.54 -4.39
N LEU A 31 4.35 -0.94 -3.28
CA LEU A 31 3.48 -0.29 -2.30
C LEU A 31 2.67 0.84 -2.94
N LEU A 32 3.32 1.72 -3.71
CA LEU A 32 2.63 2.82 -4.41
C LEU A 32 1.59 2.30 -5.40
N ASN A 33 1.92 1.27 -6.19
CA ASN A 33 1.00 0.70 -7.17
C ASN A 33 -0.20 0.01 -6.51
N VAL A 34 0.00 -0.58 -5.32
CA VAL A 34 -1.10 -1.14 -4.51
C VAL A 34 -2.00 -0.02 -3.98
N LEU A 35 -1.43 1.04 -3.40
CA LEU A 35 -2.20 2.19 -2.89
C LEU A 35 -2.94 2.94 -4.01
N ALA A 36 -2.38 2.96 -5.23
CA ALA A 36 -3.03 3.53 -6.42
C ALA A 36 -4.09 2.61 -7.04
N GLY A 37 -4.33 1.40 -6.49
CA GLY A 37 -5.29 0.42 -7.00
C GLY A 37 -4.82 -0.35 -8.24
N GLN A 38 -3.66 -0.06 -8.81
CA GLN A 38 -3.17 -0.67 -10.06
C GLN A 38 -2.88 -2.17 -9.95
N LEU A 39 -2.61 -2.65 -8.74
CA LEU A 39 -2.27 -4.05 -8.47
C LEU A 39 -3.31 -4.78 -7.61
N ALA A 40 -4.40 -4.11 -7.20
CA ALA A 40 -5.38 -4.64 -6.26
C ALA A 40 -6.13 -5.88 -6.79
N GLY A 41 -6.42 -5.92 -8.10
CA GLY A 41 -7.09 -7.05 -8.77
C GLY A 41 -6.16 -8.16 -9.29
N SER A 42 -4.85 -8.11 -9.01
CA SER A 42 -3.92 -9.09 -9.57
C SER A 42 -4.08 -10.46 -8.90
N PRO A 43 -4.35 -11.56 -9.64
CA PRO A 43 -4.50 -12.90 -9.05
C PRO A 43 -3.19 -13.46 -8.46
N ARG A 44 -2.06 -12.79 -8.71
CA ARG A 44 -0.73 -13.16 -8.22
C ARG A 44 -0.40 -12.53 -6.86
N LEU A 45 -1.22 -11.58 -6.39
CA LEU A 45 -0.98 -10.83 -5.18
C LEU A 45 -2.11 -11.09 -4.18
N ARG A 46 -1.73 -11.29 -2.92
CA ARG A 46 -2.66 -11.29 -1.80
C ARG A 46 -2.40 -10.05 -0.99
N LEU A 47 -3.42 -9.21 -0.88
CA LEU A 47 -3.40 -7.99 -0.08
C LEU A 47 -4.23 -8.21 1.17
N SER A 48 -3.71 -7.76 2.31
CA SER A 48 -4.38 -7.81 3.60
C SER A 48 -4.10 -6.52 4.35
N GLY A 49 -4.96 -6.20 5.31
CA GLY A 49 -4.88 -4.98 6.11
C GLY A 49 -6.00 -4.00 5.81
N ILE A 50 -5.90 -2.83 6.45
CA ILE A 50 -6.94 -1.80 6.45
C ILE A 50 -6.32 -0.49 5.97
N LEU A 51 -6.98 0.17 5.03
CA LEU A 51 -6.63 1.51 4.58
C LEU A 51 -7.68 2.50 5.11
N HIS A 52 -7.25 3.55 5.82
CA HIS A 52 -8.15 4.62 6.23
C HIS A 52 -8.06 5.77 5.23
N LEU A 53 -9.15 6.07 4.54
CA LEU A 53 -9.26 7.23 3.66
C LEU A 53 -10.12 8.28 4.35
N ASN A 54 -9.51 9.41 4.71
CA ASN A 54 -10.18 10.50 5.42
C ASN A 54 -10.96 10.02 6.66
N GLY A 55 -10.35 9.13 7.45
CA GLY A 55 -10.95 8.56 8.67
C GLY A 55 -11.97 7.44 8.43
N ARG A 56 -12.25 7.06 7.18
CA ARG A 56 -13.17 5.97 6.86
C ARG A 56 -12.40 4.70 6.48
N PRO A 57 -12.69 3.54 7.09
CA PRO A 57 -12.04 2.30 6.75
C PRO A 57 -12.45 1.85 5.34
N ARG A 58 -11.45 1.43 4.56
CA ARG A 58 -11.57 0.84 3.24
C ARG A 58 -10.77 -0.44 3.24
N SER A 59 -11.39 -1.54 2.79
CA SER A 59 -10.65 -2.75 2.53
C SER A 59 -9.75 -2.52 1.32
N ILE A 60 -8.48 -2.89 1.44
CA ILE A 60 -7.53 -2.80 0.33
C ILE A 60 -7.90 -3.76 -0.82
N SER A 61 -8.68 -4.80 -0.52
CA SER A 61 -9.24 -5.74 -1.49
C SER A 61 -10.51 -5.21 -2.18
N ALA A 62 -11.04 -4.06 -1.78
CA ALA A 62 -12.23 -3.45 -2.37
C ALA A 62 -11.91 -2.44 -3.49
N TYR A 63 -10.67 -2.42 -3.97
CA TYR A 63 -10.20 -1.65 -5.12
C TYR A 63 -10.18 -2.48 -6.39
#